data_AF-A0AAV4LP23-F1
#
_entry.id   AF-A0AAV4LP23-F1
#
_cell.length_a   1.000
_cell.length_b   1.000
_cell.length_c   1.000
_cell.angle_alpha   90.00
_cell.angle_beta   90.00
_cell.angle_gamma   90.00
#
_symmetry.space_group_name_H-M   'P 1'
#
loop_
_entity.id
_entity.type
_entity.pdbx_description
1 polymer ?
#
loop_
_entity_poly.entity_id
_entity_poly.type
_entity_poly.pdbx_seq_one_letter_code
_entity_poly.pdbx_strand_id
1 'polypeptide(L)'
;MTGLQIVANFNATGWGPDETNEQTVDSCLGSLNKLPLEPNLKMDRQIRICDFTYFTYQKSIRDAGRYGRQPNPVVLDEEMQFQTVDGRSLVKTKNLQTYRRKAVPKQTTQAFNQKQMEEEAMLMSTKQKHPEMRKQRMMHQRGNRQSARHHTFNEWSIEPLPTWQLLSEIPFSQLSKLDLRGGQVACVDLMWRGKLGVYDKRMDNISAKAEVHLQAAGSQFDYYWTSTNDDDCIMDYLLAVHREKEARPAAEGAASAPDQIILGATDQILSVLMTAARSKYSWHLNVTKIDNQIIVDKANGSIVDMLTVNETAPEPPMPDAEVKINRPPALGYEAVKVNQRLRQQVLVPDALSEEFEVPPFVEEGDNPSTVAYRYRTFDIPGDSHGQGWERVPIHVITRGEVHARLPNVPNAGYTYVCALNELPHKTQKSWRTQIETQKGALLANEMRNNTAKMQRFAACALISGCDTLKLAYVSRRTPGDAEQHSIIGIHSYTTENLAVQMGLNMRNAWAVVRLICNLVMSKPDGQYILVKDPLKPNIRFYVAPEEDEVDFQPKE
;
A
#
# COMPACT_ATOMS: atom_id res chain seq x y z
N MET A 1 17.74 58.84 8.00
CA MET A 1 18.81 58.24 8.83
C MET A 1 18.18 57.84 10.15
N THR A 2 17.77 56.58 10.28
CA THR A 2 17.27 56.01 11.54
C THR A 2 18.47 55.81 12.46
N GLY A 3 18.60 56.69 13.45
CA GLY A 3 19.75 56.75 14.36
C GLY A 3 19.88 55.52 15.26
N LEU A 4 21.12 55.15 15.55
CA LEU A 4 21.46 54.05 16.45
C LEU A 4 21.09 54.45 17.89
N GLN A 5 20.18 53.72 18.53
CA GLN A 5 19.75 54.01 19.90
C GLN A 5 20.57 53.12 20.86
N ILE A 6 21.55 53.72 21.55
CA ILE A 6 22.41 53.02 22.51
C ILE A 6 21.75 53.12 23.88
N VAL A 7 21.45 51.96 24.48
CA VAL A 7 20.96 51.85 25.87
C VAL A 7 22.04 51.15 26.68
N ALA A 8 22.49 51.78 27.77
CA ALA A 8 23.49 51.25 28.68
C ALA A 8 22.95 51.24 30.12
N ASN A 9 23.24 50.17 30.86
CA ASN A 9 22.82 50.04 32.25
C ASN A 9 23.82 50.77 33.16
N PHE A 10 23.32 51.68 34.00
CA PHE A 10 24.14 52.41 34.96
C PHE A 10 23.76 52.00 36.38
N ASN A 11 24.70 51.38 37.11
CA ASN A 11 24.57 51.08 38.53
C ASN A 11 25.56 51.96 39.31
N ALA A 12 25.06 52.81 40.20
CA ALA A 12 25.88 53.73 40.97
C ALA A 12 26.57 53.07 42.18
N THR A 13 26.09 51.89 42.61
CA THR A 13 26.51 51.22 43.86
C THR A 13 27.35 49.95 43.62
N GLY A 14 27.45 49.51 42.38
CA GLY A 14 28.21 48.32 42.00
C GLY A 14 28.42 48.21 40.49
N TRP A 15 29.15 47.18 40.09
CA TRP A 15 29.46 46.93 38.68
C TRP A 15 28.47 45.95 38.00
N GLY A 16 27.50 45.43 38.76
CA GLY A 16 26.47 44.50 38.28
C GLY A 16 25.18 45.19 37.84
N PRO A 17 24.19 44.44 37.31
CA PRO A 17 22.92 45.01 36.91
C PRO A 17 22.17 45.60 38.11
N ASP A 18 21.61 46.80 37.96
CA ASP A 18 20.75 47.41 38.97
C ASP A 18 19.32 46.87 38.85
N GLU A 19 18.91 46.05 39.83
CA GLU A 19 17.57 45.44 39.89
C GLU A 19 16.47 46.47 40.22
N THR A 20 16.83 47.66 40.70
CA THR A 20 15.88 48.72 41.08
C THR A 20 15.60 49.71 39.95
N ASN A 21 16.37 49.66 38.86
CA ASN A 21 16.20 50.56 37.72
C ASN A 21 15.16 49.98 36.75
N GLU A 22 13.97 50.58 36.72
CA GLU A 22 12.83 50.13 35.90
C GLU A 22 13.18 50.05 34.40
N GLN A 23 13.97 50.99 33.85
CA GLN A 23 14.34 50.95 32.43
C GLN A 23 15.25 49.76 32.09
N THR A 24 16.12 49.37 33.01
CA THR A 24 17.02 48.22 32.83
C THR A 24 16.24 46.91 32.89
N VAL A 25 15.32 46.78 33.85
CA VAL A 25 14.48 45.58 33.99
C VAL A 25 13.56 45.42 32.77
N ASP A 26 12.95 46.50 32.28
CA ASP A 26 12.04 46.40 31.13
C ASP A 26 12.78 46.10 29.82
N SER A 27 13.96 46.70 29.61
CA SER A 27 14.75 46.50 28.38
C SER A 27 15.43 45.14 28.30
N CYS A 28 15.94 44.61 29.43
CA CYS A 28 16.72 43.36 29.44
C CYS A 28 15.92 42.13 29.92
N LEU A 29 14.94 42.32 30.82
CA LEU A 29 14.26 41.24 31.55
C LEU A 29 12.72 41.26 31.41
N GLY A 30 12.13 42.27 30.74
CA GLY A 30 10.68 42.41 30.62
C GLY A 30 9.99 41.21 29.96
N SER A 31 10.68 40.50 29.06
CA SER A 31 10.19 39.25 28.46
C SER A 31 10.32 38.03 29.38
N LEU A 32 11.28 38.04 30.30
CA LEU A 32 11.56 36.96 31.25
C LEU A 32 10.62 36.99 32.46
N ASN A 33 10.13 38.17 32.89
CA ASN A 33 9.12 38.29 33.94
C ASN A 33 7.78 37.61 33.60
N LYS A 34 7.53 37.29 32.33
CA LYS A 34 6.34 36.56 31.87
C LYS A 34 6.48 35.04 32.00
N LEU A 35 7.66 34.54 32.34
CA LEU A 35 7.95 33.11 32.44
C LEU A 35 8.38 32.80 33.89
N PRO A 36 7.73 31.85 34.58
CA PRO A 36 8.22 31.36 35.86
C PRO A 36 9.51 30.58 35.61
N LEU A 37 10.65 31.23 35.77
CA LEU A 37 11.94 30.64 35.44
C LEU A 37 12.39 29.70 36.58
N GLU A 38 12.26 28.38 36.37
CA GLU A 38 13.01 27.39 37.15
C GLU A 38 14.21 26.90 36.32
N PRO A 39 15.46 27.25 36.67
CA PRO A 39 16.63 26.77 35.95
C PRO A 39 16.88 25.30 36.31
N ASN A 40 16.36 24.37 35.51
CA ASN A 40 16.67 22.95 35.65
C ASN A 40 17.37 22.42 34.40
N LEU A 41 18.69 22.60 34.34
CA LEU A 41 19.58 22.11 33.28
C LEU A 41 20.12 20.70 33.60
N LYS A 42 19.22 19.75 33.91
CA LYS A 42 19.59 18.34 34.00
C LYS A 42 19.04 17.56 32.81
N MET A 43 19.91 16.77 32.18
CA MET A 43 19.54 15.78 31.16
C MET A 43 18.80 14.61 31.82
N ASP A 44 17.57 14.84 32.28
CA ASP A 44 16.67 13.78 32.76
C ASP A 44 15.89 13.16 31.58
N ARG A 45 15.39 11.93 31.75
CA ARG A 45 14.45 11.32 30.81
C ARG A 45 13.20 12.21 30.68
N GLN A 46 13.03 12.82 29.51
CA GLN A 46 12.02 13.86 29.25
C GLN A 46 10.57 13.34 29.15
N ILE A 47 10.38 12.03 29.04
CA ILE A 47 9.05 11.45 28.79
C ILE A 47 8.46 10.91 30.10
N ARG A 48 7.36 11.53 30.54
CA ARG A 48 6.45 10.99 31.56
C ARG A 48 5.07 10.80 30.93
N ILE A 49 4.47 9.64 31.17
CA ILE A 49 3.11 9.34 30.71
C ILE A 49 2.15 9.82 31.81
N CYS A 50 1.17 10.66 31.46
CA CYS A 50 0.09 11.05 32.35
C CYS A 50 -1.16 10.30 31.92
N ASP A 51 -1.66 9.39 32.75
CA ASP A 51 -2.83 8.58 32.48
C ASP A 51 -3.83 8.76 33.64
N PHE A 52 -4.97 9.39 33.35
CA PHE A 52 -6.05 9.65 34.30
C PHE A 52 -6.98 8.44 34.48
N THR A 53 -6.78 7.36 33.71
CA THR A 53 -7.64 6.16 33.72
C THR A 53 -7.05 4.99 34.49
N TYR A 54 -5.78 5.06 34.91
CA TYR A 54 -5.04 3.90 35.42
C TYR A 54 -4.63 3.99 36.91
N PHE A 55 -5.50 3.50 37.79
CA PHE A 55 -5.20 3.27 39.21
C PHE A 55 -4.29 2.04 39.39
N THR A 56 -2.97 2.15 39.18
CA THR A 56 -1.89 1.39 39.88
C THR A 56 -0.53 1.53 39.16
N TYR A 57 0.20 2.61 39.45
CA TYR A 57 1.62 2.68 39.11
C TYR A 57 2.45 1.93 40.18
N GLN A 58 2.47 0.60 40.14
CA GLN A 58 3.50 -0.18 40.85
C GLN A 58 4.73 -0.37 39.95
N LYS A 59 5.54 0.68 39.84
CA LYS A 59 6.98 0.69 39.48
C LYS A 59 7.41 2.13 39.73
N SER A 60 8.05 2.51 40.84
CA SER A 60 9.37 2.07 41.26
C SER A 60 9.63 2.71 42.64
N ILE A 61 9.59 1.93 43.72
CA ILE A 61 10.08 2.37 45.03
C ILE A 61 11.61 2.63 44.99
N ARG A 62 12.29 2.32 43.87
CA ARG A 62 13.71 2.62 43.68
C ARG A 62 14.01 4.04 43.19
N ASP A 63 13.04 4.76 42.63
CA ASP A 63 13.29 6.11 42.09
C ASP A 63 12.78 7.25 42.98
N ALA A 64 12.03 6.94 44.05
CA ALA A 64 11.49 7.93 44.98
C ALA A 64 12.55 8.57 45.92
N GLY A 65 13.80 8.10 45.88
CA GLY A 65 14.85 8.52 46.82
C GLY A 65 15.85 9.58 46.33
N ARG A 66 15.77 10.06 45.08
CA ARG A 66 16.84 10.91 44.49
C ARG A 66 16.50 12.35 44.18
N TYR A 67 15.27 12.81 44.43
CA TYR A 67 14.88 14.18 44.14
C TYR A 67 14.21 14.82 45.36
N GLY A 68 14.69 16.02 45.69
CA GLY A 68 14.25 16.80 46.84
C GLY A 68 12.75 17.08 46.83
N ARG A 69 12.23 17.32 48.04
CA ARG A 69 10.81 17.58 48.36
C ARG A 69 10.19 18.62 47.42
N GLN A 70 9.46 18.16 46.41
CA GLN A 70 8.39 18.94 45.78
C GLN A 70 7.14 18.81 46.67
N PRO A 71 6.35 19.88 46.89
CA PRO A 71 5.06 19.76 47.56
C PRO A 71 4.15 18.83 46.74
N ASN A 72 3.50 17.86 47.39
CA ASN A 72 2.47 17.07 46.72
C ASN A 72 1.36 18.01 46.23
N PRO A 73 0.93 17.93 44.96
CA PRO A 73 -0.25 18.65 44.52
C PRO A 73 -1.45 18.19 45.34
N VAL A 74 -2.19 19.16 45.89
CA VAL A 74 -3.46 18.91 46.56
C VAL A 74 -4.46 18.48 45.49
N VAL A 75 -4.74 17.19 45.42
CA VAL A 75 -5.86 16.68 44.63
C VAL A 75 -7.13 17.04 45.40
N LEU A 76 -7.78 18.12 44.99
CA LEU A 76 -9.16 18.43 45.39
C LEU A 76 -10.07 17.40 44.73
N ASP A 77 -10.68 16.56 45.55
CA ASP A 77 -11.55 15.44 45.19
C ASP A 77 -12.94 15.95 44.70
N GLU A 78 -12.95 16.76 43.63
CA GLU A 78 -14.17 17.38 43.08
C GLU A 78 -14.82 16.56 41.94
N GLU A 79 -14.16 15.50 41.44
CA GLU A 79 -14.62 14.81 40.22
C GLU A 79 -15.74 13.77 40.43
N MET A 80 -16.15 13.48 41.66
CA MET A 80 -17.29 12.58 41.92
C MET A 80 -18.66 13.30 42.04
N GLN A 81 -18.70 14.63 41.84
CA GLN A 81 -19.91 15.40 42.12
C GLN A 81 -20.83 15.66 40.91
N PHE A 82 -20.40 15.31 39.70
CA PHE A 82 -21.21 15.49 38.50
C PHE A 82 -21.62 14.15 37.88
N GLN A 83 -22.92 13.88 37.95
CA GLN A 83 -23.55 12.69 37.37
C GLN A 83 -24.20 13.07 36.04
N THR A 84 -23.86 12.36 34.96
CA THR A 84 -24.46 12.57 33.64
C THR A 84 -25.90 12.07 33.65
N VAL A 85 -26.85 12.91 33.22
CA VAL A 85 -28.30 12.61 33.22
C VAL A 85 -28.64 11.70 32.04
N ASP A 86 -28.15 10.47 32.06
CA ASP A 86 -28.59 9.42 31.14
C ASP A 86 -28.70 8.10 31.92
N GLY A 87 -29.88 7.47 31.88
CA GLY A 87 -30.33 6.41 32.79
C GLY A 87 -29.66 5.04 32.61
N ARG A 88 -28.42 4.97 32.15
CA ARG A 88 -27.68 3.71 31.98
C ARG A 88 -26.84 3.45 33.22
N SER A 89 -27.10 2.33 33.90
CA SER A 89 -26.34 1.92 35.08
C SER A 89 -24.85 1.79 34.73
N LEU A 90 -24.01 2.60 35.37
CA LEU A 90 -22.55 2.47 35.29
C LEU A 90 -22.15 1.05 35.71
N VAL A 91 -21.38 0.38 34.86
CA VAL A 91 -20.81 -0.94 35.14
C VAL A 91 -19.96 -0.82 36.41
N LYS A 92 -20.40 -1.45 37.50
CA LYS A 92 -19.60 -1.55 38.73
C LYS A 92 -18.25 -2.18 38.37
N THR A 93 -17.17 -1.42 38.57
CA THR A 93 -15.80 -1.91 38.49
C THR A 93 -15.63 -2.99 39.55
N LYS A 94 -15.50 -4.25 39.13
CA LYS A 94 -15.15 -5.34 40.03
C LYS A 94 -13.72 -5.10 40.53
N ASN A 95 -13.57 -4.96 41.85
CA ASN A 95 -12.29 -5.01 42.54
C ASN A 95 -11.48 -6.22 42.05
N LEU A 96 -10.42 -5.96 41.29
CA LEU A 96 -9.51 -7.00 40.81
C LEU A 96 -8.71 -7.49 42.03
N GLN A 97 -9.04 -8.69 42.48
CA GLN A 97 -8.30 -9.37 43.54
C GLN A 97 -6.82 -9.48 43.18
N THR A 98 -6.01 -9.15 44.17
CA THR A 98 -4.56 -9.13 44.21
C THR A 98 -3.97 -10.38 43.55
N TYR A 99 -3.15 -10.20 42.51
CA TYR A 99 -2.38 -11.26 41.87
C TYR A 99 -1.34 -11.80 42.88
N ARG A 100 -1.68 -12.87 43.62
CA ARG A 100 -0.70 -13.62 44.42
C ARG A 100 0.30 -14.25 43.46
N ARG A 101 1.55 -13.77 43.46
CA ARG A 101 2.68 -14.44 42.81
C ARG A 101 2.76 -15.89 43.31
N LYS A 102 2.60 -16.86 42.42
CA LYS A 102 2.96 -18.26 42.70
C LYS A 102 4.47 -18.32 42.91
N ALA A 103 4.89 -18.79 44.08
CA ALA A 103 6.27 -19.10 44.36
C ALA A 103 6.72 -20.26 43.45
N VAL A 104 7.86 -20.12 42.80
CA VAL A 104 8.50 -21.17 42.00
C VAL A 104 9.02 -22.23 42.97
N PRO A 105 8.58 -23.51 42.89
CA PRO A 105 9.17 -24.56 43.69
C PRO A 105 10.58 -24.85 43.13
N LYS A 106 11.59 -24.83 44.00
CA LYS A 106 12.95 -25.25 43.64
C LYS A 106 12.91 -26.72 43.20
N GLN A 107 13.24 -26.98 41.94
CA GLN A 107 13.42 -28.33 41.42
C GLN A 107 14.54 -29.03 42.20
N THR A 108 14.23 -30.20 42.76
CA THR A 108 15.21 -31.12 43.33
C THR A 108 15.86 -31.94 42.22
N THR A 109 17.13 -32.25 42.40
CA THR A 109 18.04 -32.92 41.44
C THR A 109 17.58 -34.30 40.95
N GLN A 110 16.56 -34.91 41.57
CA GLN A 110 15.98 -36.19 41.13
C GLN A 110 15.03 -36.05 39.93
N ALA A 111 14.31 -34.93 39.78
CA ALA A 111 13.34 -34.76 38.69
C ALA A 111 14.00 -34.47 37.32
N PHE A 112 15.26 -34.00 37.32
CA PHE A 112 16.01 -33.74 36.09
C PHE A 112 16.56 -35.04 35.47
N ASN A 113 17.08 -35.95 36.29
CA ASN A 113 17.65 -37.22 35.82
C ASN A 113 16.59 -38.17 35.22
N GLN A 114 15.36 -38.13 35.75
CA GLN A 114 14.28 -38.97 35.22
C GLN A 114 13.80 -38.51 33.85
N LYS A 115 13.80 -37.20 33.60
CA LYS A 115 13.43 -36.61 32.31
C LYS A 115 14.47 -36.85 31.22
N GLN A 116 15.75 -36.94 31.61
CA GLN A 116 16.86 -37.21 30.70
C GLN A 116 16.86 -38.67 30.20
N MET A 117 16.48 -39.63 31.05
CA MET A 117 16.32 -41.04 30.64
C MET A 117 15.12 -41.26 29.69
N GLU A 118 14.00 -40.54 29.89
CA GLU A 118 12.86 -40.60 28.96
C GLU A 118 13.19 -39.98 27.59
N GLU A 119 14.02 -38.95 27.56
CA GLU A 119 14.45 -38.28 26.33
C GLU A 119 15.43 -39.13 25.52
N GLU A 120 16.37 -39.83 26.17
CA GLU A 120 17.25 -40.82 25.51
C GLU A 120 16.50 -42.03 24.95
N ALA A 121 15.45 -42.51 25.65
CA ALA A 121 14.62 -43.62 25.18
C ALA A 121 13.81 -43.27 23.92
N MET A 122 13.37 -42.00 23.79
CA MET A 122 12.65 -41.52 22.59
C MET A 122 13.57 -41.31 21.38
N LEU A 123 14.84 -40.96 21.59
CA LEU A 123 15.82 -40.74 20.52
C LEU A 123 16.28 -42.05 19.83
N MET A 124 16.18 -43.20 20.50
CA MET A 124 16.54 -44.51 19.93
C MET A 124 15.43 -45.12 19.05
N SER A 125 14.19 -44.63 19.12
CA SER A 125 13.04 -45.14 18.35
C SER A 125 12.89 -44.51 16.95
N THR A 126 13.50 -43.35 16.70
CA THR A 126 13.30 -42.57 15.46
C THR A 126 14.27 -42.92 14.31
N LYS A 127 15.16 -43.91 14.47
CA LYS A 127 16.15 -44.30 13.45
C LYS A 127 15.70 -45.34 12.41
N GLN A 128 14.44 -45.74 12.37
CA GLN A 128 13.94 -46.71 11.38
C GLN A 128 12.75 -46.17 10.57
N LYS A 129 12.90 -45.17 9.68
CA LYS A 129 11.99 -44.98 8.52
C LYS A 129 12.68 -44.42 7.27
N HIS A 130 12.54 -45.21 6.20
CA HIS A 130 12.74 -45.06 4.75
C HIS A 130 13.60 -43.92 4.13
N PRO A 131 14.59 -44.25 3.27
CA PRO A 131 15.39 -43.29 2.50
C PRO A 131 14.67 -42.57 1.34
N GLU A 132 13.42 -42.93 1.00
CA GLU A 132 12.66 -42.32 -0.11
C GLU A 132 12.08 -40.94 0.21
N MET A 133 11.70 -40.67 1.46
CA MET A 133 11.18 -39.35 1.86
C MET A 133 12.25 -38.23 1.79
N ARG A 134 13.54 -38.61 1.82
CA ARG A 134 14.65 -37.64 1.69
C ARG A 134 14.83 -37.18 0.25
N LYS A 135 14.50 -38.01 -0.74
CA LYS A 135 14.56 -37.67 -2.18
C LYS A 135 13.43 -36.70 -2.58
N GLN A 136 12.23 -36.89 -2.02
CA GLN A 136 11.09 -36.00 -2.27
C GLN A 136 11.29 -34.60 -1.64
N ARG A 137 12.03 -34.53 -0.53
CA ARG A 137 12.38 -33.28 0.16
C ARG A 137 13.51 -32.50 -0.52
N MET A 138 14.42 -33.17 -1.23
CA MET A 138 15.45 -32.52 -2.04
C MET A 138 14.90 -31.93 -3.36
N MET A 139 13.84 -32.51 -3.92
CA MET A 139 13.23 -32.00 -5.16
C MET A 139 12.42 -30.71 -4.91
N HIS A 140 11.78 -30.59 -3.75
CA HIS A 140 11.09 -29.35 -3.31
C HIS A 140 12.05 -28.22 -2.88
N GLN A 141 13.36 -28.49 -2.78
CA GLN A 141 14.36 -27.50 -2.36
C GLN A 141 14.99 -26.75 -3.54
N ARG A 142 14.71 -27.15 -4.78
CA ARG A 142 15.21 -26.48 -6.00
C ARG A 142 14.31 -25.36 -6.54
N GLY A 143 13.08 -25.21 -6.04
CA GLY A 143 12.16 -24.13 -6.40
C GLY A 143 12.15 -22.93 -5.45
N ASN A 144 13.05 -22.89 -4.46
CA ASN A 144 13.00 -21.90 -3.38
C ASN A 144 14.29 -21.05 -3.31
N ARG A 145 14.77 -20.58 -4.46
CA ARG A 145 15.78 -19.52 -4.51
C ARG A 145 15.08 -18.17 -4.56
N GLN A 146 15.41 -17.37 -3.54
CA GLN A 146 14.87 -16.06 -3.19
C GLN A 146 13.50 -16.09 -2.49
N SER A 147 13.49 -16.58 -1.25
CA SER A 147 12.56 -16.00 -0.26
C SER A 147 12.97 -14.54 -0.08
N ALA A 148 12.38 -13.65 -0.88
CA ALA A 148 12.27 -12.25 -0.53
C ALA A 148 11.78 -12.22 0.92
N ARG A 149 12.55 -11.63 1.83
CA ARG A 149 12.04 -11.37 3.17
C ARG A 149 10.80 -10.52 2.97
N HIS A 150 9.63 -11.01 3.36
CA HIS A 150 8.41 -10.22 3.30
C HIS A 150 8.61 -8.99 4.18
N HIS A 151 8.93 -7.86 3.56
CA HIS A 151 9.13 -6.58 4.22
C HIS A 151 7.84 -6.20 4.96
N THR A 152 7.96 -5.82 6.23
CA THR A 152 6.79 -5.28 6.95
C THR A 152 6.33 -3.99 6.28
N PHE A 153 5.06 -3.63 6.39
CA PHE A 153 4.50 -2.59 5.53
C PHE A 153 4.91 -1.14 5.88
N ASN A 154 5.72 -0.98 6.94
CA ASN A 154 6.48 0.23 7.28
C ASN A 154 7.97 0.11 6.93
N GLU A 155 8.37 -0.99 6.28
CA GLU A 155 9.69 -1.17 5.71
C GLU A 155 9.69 -0.77 4.24
N TRP A 156 10.90 -0.53 3.76
CA TRP A 156 11.14 -0.26 2.37
C TRP A 156 10.76 -1.49 1.53
N SER A 157 10.02 -1.27 0.44
CA SER A 157 9.81 -2.32 -0.56
C SER A 157 11.12 -2.74 -1.24
N ILE A 158 12.05 -1.80 -1.35
CA ILE A 158 13.47 -2.02 -1.65
C ILE A 158 14.28 -0.99 -0.87
N GLU A 159 15.24 -1.44 -0.07
CA GLU A 159 16.03 -0.54 0.78
C GLU A 159 17.05 0.21 -0.09
N PRO A 160 17.02 1.57 -0.11
CA PRO A 160 17.99 2.33 -0.89
C PRO A 160 19.41 2.08 -0.38
N LEU A 161 20.30 1.63 -1.27
CA LEU A 161 21.70 1.42 -0.92
C LEU A 161 22.45 2.77 -0.87
N PRO A 162 23.57 2.86 -0.12
CA PRO A 162 24.40 4.06 -0.10
C PRO A 162 24.97 4.47 -1.47
N THR A 163 25.07 3.51 -2.40
CA THR A 163 25.53 3.74 -3.78
C THR A 163 24.47 4.38 -4.66
N TRP A 164 23.19 4.34 -4.26
CA TRP A 164 22.11 4.88 -5.07
C TRP A 164 22.10 6.41 -5.00
N GLN A 165 22.17 7.04 -6.17
CA GLN A 165 22.08 8.49 -6.26
C GLN A 165 20.61 8.94 -6.25
N LEU A 166 20.23 9.73 -5.25
CA LEU A 166 18.90 10.37 -5.19
C LEU A 166 18.86 11.53 -6.20
N LEU A 167 17.93 11.45 -7.15
CA LEU A 167 17.74 12.45 -8.20
C LEU A 167 16.66 13.48 -7.86
N SER A 168 15.56 13.03 -7.25
CA SER A 168 14.42 13.88 -6.91
C SER A 168 13.57 13.27 -5.81
N GLU A 169 12.93 14.13 -5.01
CA GLU A 169 11.87 13.76 -4.09
C GLU A 169 10.58 14.48 -4.49
N ILE A 170 9.49 13.72 -4.64
CA ILE A 170 8.18 14.20 -5.05
C ILE A 170 7.22 14.08 -3.86
N PRO A 171 6.90 15.17 -3.16
CA PRO A 171 5.96 15.13 -2.04
C PRO A 171 4.52 14.92 -2.53
N PHE A 172 3.70 14.18 -1.78
CA PHE A 172 2.30 13.90 -2.15
C PHE A 172 1.42 15.17 -2.20
N SER A 173 1.82 16.23 -1.48
CA SER A 173 1.17 17.54 -1.52
C SER A 173 1.27 18.20 -2.90
N GLN A 174 2.32 17.90 -3.67
CA GLN A 174 2.46 18.32 -5.06
C GLN A 174 1.54 17.47 -5.95
N LEU A 175 1.62 16.14 -5.84
CA LEU A 175 0.83 15.21 -6.66
C LEU A 175 -0.67 15.48 -6.59
N SER A 176 -1.19 15.77 -5.39
CA SER A 176 -2.62 16.01 -5.16
C SER A 176 -3.15 17.30 -5.81
N LYS A 177 -2.27 18.23 -6.23
CA LYS A 177 -2.62 19.52 -6.83
C LYS A 177 -2.42 19.56 -8.35
N LEU A 178 -1.85 18.50 -8.93
CA LEU A 178 -1.58 18.44 -10.36
C LEU A 178 -2.89 18.39 -11.14
N ASP A 179 -2.90 19.03 -12.30
CA ASP A 179 -3.99 18.98 -13.25
C ASP A 179 -3.43 19.10 -14.66
N LEU A 180 -4.05 18.43 -15.64
CA LEU A 180 -3.60 18.51 -17.03
C LEU A 180 -3.99 19.86 -17.62
N ARG A 181 -3.01 20.72 -17.86
CA ARG A 181 -3.18 21.98 -18.61
C ARG A 181 -3.15 21.67 -20.12
N GLY A 182 -4.25 21.15 -20.64
CA GLY A 182 -4.37 20.74 -22.04
C GLY A 182 -5.77 20.21 -22.38
N GLY A 183 -5.90 19.64 -23.58
CA GLY A 183 -7.12 18.97 -24.04
C GLY A 183 -7.43 17.66 -23.28
N GLN A 184 -8.50 16.98 -23.68
CA GLN A 184 -8.81 15.65 -23.16
C GLN A 184 -7.79 14.62 -23.65
N VAL A 185 -7.49 13.62 -22.80
CA VAL A 185 -6.66 12.48 -23.20
C VAL A 185 -7.46 11.65 -24.20
N ALA A 186 -6.91 11.46 -25.40
CA ALA A 186 -7.52 10.60 -26.41
C ALA A 186 -7.13 9.14 -26.13
N CYS A 187 -8.04 8.21 -26.41
CA CYS A 187 -7.83 6.78 -26.22
C CYS A 187 -8.19 6.02 -27.49
N VAL A 188 -7.34 5.08 -27.89
CA VAL A 188 -7.54 4.21 -29.06
C VAL A 188 -7.27 2.76 -28.67
N ASP A 189 -8.14 1.87 -29.13
CA ASP A 189 -7.94 0.43 -28.97
C ASP A 189 -6.96 -0.09 -30.03
N LEU A 190 -5.96 -0.87 -29.62
CA LEU A 190 -5.02 -1.50 -30.55
C LEU A 190 -5.41 -2.96 -30.82
N MET A 191 -5.50 -3.77 -29.77
CA MET A 191 -5.70 -5.21 -29.90
C MET A 191 -6.27 -5.83 -28.63
N TRP A 192 -6.74 -7.07 -28.77
CA TRP A 192 -7.29 -7.89 -27.69
C TRP A 192 -6.60 -9.26 -27.67
N ARG A 193 -6.48 -9.83 -26.46
CA ARG A 193 -5.96 -11.19 -26.21
C ARG A 193 -6.81 -11.90 -25.15
N GLY A 194 -6.74 -13.22 -25.10
CA GLY A 194 -7.39 -14.03 -24.07
C GLY A 194 -8.88 -14.28 -24.32
N LYS A 195 -9.66 -14.47 -23.25
CA LYS A 195 -11.06 -14.92 -23.33
C LYS A 195 -11.97 -14.03 -22.51
N LEU A 196 -13.04 -13.52 -23.12
CA LEU A 196 -14.03 -12.67 -22.46
C LEU A 196 -15.26 -13.49 -22.08
N GLY A 197 -15.45 -13.75 -20.79
CA GLY A 197 -16.62 -14.46 -20.28
C GLY A 197 -17.89 -13.59 -20.19
N VAL A 198 -19.05 -14.23 -20.16
CA VAL A 198 -20.33 -13.55 -19.90
C VAL A 198 -20.58 -13.44 -18.39
N TYR A 199 -20.88 -12.23 -17.91
CA TYR A 199 -21.22 -12.02 -16.50
C TYR A 199 -22.58 -12.65 -16.15
N ASP A 200 -22.60 -13.47 -15.10
CA ASP A 200 -23.83 -14.06 -14.59
C ASP A 200 -24.62 -13.07 -13.73
N LYS A 201 -25.71 -12.52 -14.28
CA LYS A 201 -26.61 -11.59 -13.58
C LYS A 201 -27.24 -12.18 -12.31
N ARG A 202 -27.28 -13.50 -12.13
CA ARG A 202 -27.77 -14.12 -10.88
C ARG A 202 -26.88 -13.76 -9.68
N MET A 203 -25.61 -13.45 -9.92
CA MET A 203 -24.65 -13.08 -8.87
C MET A 203 -24.96 -11.73 -8.22
N ASP A 204 -25.71 -10.85 -8.90
CA ASP A 204 -26.18 -9.58 -8.32
C ASP A 204 -27.27 -9.79 -7.24
N ASN A 205 -27.93 -10.94 -7.24
CA ASN A 205 -29.00 -11.26 -6.29
C ASN A 205 -28.50 -11.88 -4.98
N ILE A 206 -27.18 -12.05 -4.83
CA ILE A 206 -26.57 -12.58 -3.60
C ILE A 206 -26.85 -11.61 -2.44
N SER A 207 -27.28 -12.16 -1.31
CA SER A 207 -27.57 -11.41 -0.09
C SER A 207 -26.98 -12.11 1.13
N ALA A 208 -26.90 -11.41 2.26
CA ALA A 208 -26.35 -11.99 3.49
C ALA A 208 -27.16 -13.20 4.02
N LYS A 209 -28.45 -13.29 3.69
CA LYS A 209 -29.32 -14.43 4.03
C LYS A 209 -29.13 -15.64 3.10
N ALA A 210 -28.68 -15.40 1.87
CA ALA A 210 -28.43 -16.40 0.85
C ALA A 210 -27.00 -16.20 0.31
N GLU A 211 -26.01 -16.31 1.20
CA GLU A 211 -24.61 -16.17 0.83
C GLU A 211 -24.17 -17.31 -0.07
N VAL A 212 -23.31 -17.00 -1.04
CA VAL A 212 -22.76 -18.00 -1.97
C VAL A 212 -21.35 -18.34 -1.55
N HIS A 213 -21.08 -19.63 -1.39
CA HIS A 213 -19.74 -20.12 -1.10
C HIS A 213 -18.77 -19.78 -2.21
N LEU A 214 -17.64 -19.15 -1.87
CA LEU A 214 -16.55 -18.97 -2.83
C LEU A 214 -15.95 -20.35 -3.10
N GLN A 215 -16.00 -20.78 -4.35
CA GLN A 215 -15.53 -22.11 -4.74
C GLN A 215 -14.01 -22.16 -4.60
N ALA A 216 -13.52 -23.20 -3.91
CA ALA A 216 -12.11 -23.53 -3.99
C ALA A 216 -11.86 -23.97 -5.44
N ALA A 217 -11.01 -23.25 -6.15
CA ALA A 217 -10.55 -23.74 -7.44
C ALA A 217 -9.91 -25.11 -7.20
N GLY A 218 -10.53 -26.18 -7.71
CA GLY A 218 -9.72 -27.31 -8.16
C GLY A 218 -8.68 -26.74 -9.12
N SER A 219 -7.46 -27.26 -9.10
CA SER A 219 -6.30 -26.85 -9.88
C SER A 219 -6.57 -26.72 -11.39
N GLN A 220 -7.32 -25.69 -11.82
CA GLN A 220 -7.89 -25.63 -13.15
C GLN A 220 -7.50 -24.35 -13.89
N PHE A 221 -7.04 -23.28 -13.23
CA PHE A 221 -6.64 -22.07 -13.94
C PHE A 221 -5.27 -21.57 -13.51
N ASP A 222 -4.48 -21.22 -14.50
CA ASP A 222 -3.20 -20.54 -14.36
C ASP A 222 -3.41 -19.03 -14.44
N TYR A 223 -2.76 -18.31 -13.53
CA TYR A 223 -2.87 -16.86 -13.38
C TYR A 223 -1.49 -16.22 -13.61
N TYR A 224 -1.45 -15.19 -14.45
CA TYR A 224 -0.21 -14.55 -14.86
C TYR A 224 -0.08 -13.17 -14.23
N TRP A 225 1.08 -12.89 -13.63
CA TRP A 225 1.45 -11.57 -13.12
C TRP A 225 2.50 -10.90 -14.03
N THR A 226 2.32 -11.04 -15.34
CA THR A 226 3.27 -10.58 -16.35
C THR A 226 3.59 -9.11 -16.21
N SER A 227 4.89 -8.82 -16.13
CA SER A 227 5.47 -7.47 -16.06
C SER A 227 5.35 -6.75 -17.42
N THR A 228 5.81 -5.50 -17.52
CA THR A 228 5.81 -4.78 -18.81
C THR A 228 6.88 -5.37 -19.74
N ASN A 229 8.05 -5.73 -19.19
CA ASN A 229 9.16 -6.28 -19.97
C ASN A 229 8.87 -7.72 -20.45
N ASP A 230 8.08 -8.48 -19.69
CA ASP A 230 7.68 -9.85 -20.06
C ASP A 230 6.45 -9.89 -20.99
N ASP A 231 5.95 -8.73 -21.46
CA ASP A 231 4.79 -8.64 -22.37
C ASP A 231 5.23 -8.26 -23.78
N ASP A 232 5.39 -9.27 -24.65
CA ASP A 232 5.82 -9.09 -26.03
C ASP A 232 4.92 -8.13 -26.82
N CYS A 233 3.61 -8.07 -26.54
CA CYS A 233 2.72 -7.14 -27.28
C CYS A 233 3.04 -5.67 -26.97
N ILE A 234 3.46 -5.35 -25.74
CA ILE A 234 3.92 -4.00 -25.39
C ILE A 234 5.30 -3.75 -25.98
N MET A 235 6.22 -4.70 -25.81
CA MET A 235 7.62 -4.55 -26.25
C MET A 235 7.74 -4.44 -27.78
N ASP A 236 7.01 -5.26 -28.54
CA ASP A 236 6.96 -5.18 -29.99
C ASP A 236 6.40 -3.85 -30.48
N TYR A 237 5.39 -3.30 -29.78
CA TYR A 237 4.84 -1.98 -30.10
C TYR A 237 5.89 -0.89 -29.90
N LEU A 238 6.61 -0.91 -28.78
CA LEU A 238 7.68 0.05 -28.49
C LEU A 238 8.81 -0.02 -29.53
N LEU A 239 9.22 -1.23 -29.92
CA LEU A 239 10.23 -1.47 -30.94
C LEU A 239 9.77 -1.02 -32.34
N ALA A 240 8.51 -1.27 -32.70
CA ALA A 240 7.95 -0.85 -33.98
C ALA A 240 7.93 0.68 -34.10
N VAL A 241 7.46 1.38 -33.06
CA VAL A 241 7.45 2.85 -33.05
C VAL A 241 8.86 3.43 -33.07
N HIS A 242 9.84 2.77 -32.43
CA HIS A 242 11.25 3.14 -32.52
C HIS A 242 11.76 3.07 -33.98
N ARG A 243 11.54 1.93 -34.64
CA ARG A 243 11.98 1.70 -36.03
C ARG A 243 11.33 2.67 -37.01
N GLU A 244 10.05 2.98 -36.84
CA GLU A 244 9.38 3.97 -37.69
C GLU A 244 9.97 5.37 -37.55
N LYS A 245 10.45 5.73 -36.35
CA LYS A 245 11.14 7.01 -36.12
C LYS A 245 12.50 7.03 -36.83
N GLU A 246 13.28 5.95 -36.74
CA GLU A 246 14.57 5.84 -37.43
C GLU A 246 14.43 5.77 -38.96
N ALA A 247 13.39 5.07 -39.45
CA ALA A 247 13.13 4.88 -40.88
C ALA A 247 12.54 6.13 -41.58
N ARG A 248 12.18 7.18 -40.84
CA ARG A 248 11.87 8.51 -41.39
C ARG A 248 13.15 9.35 -41.40
N PRO A 249 14.01 9.26 -42.44
CA PRO A 249 15.11 10.21 -42.55
C PRO A 249 14.54 11.62 -42.60
N ALA A 250 15.22 12.56 -41.94
CA ALA A 250 14.90 13.97 -42.02
C ALA A 250 14.96 14.39 -43.49
N ALA A 251 13.82 14.36 -44.18
CA ALA A 251 13.71 14.93 -45.51
C ALA A 251 14.11 16.40 -45.39
N GLU A 252 15.11 16.82 -46.17
CA GLU A 252 15.61 18.20 -46.19
C GLU A 252 14.43 19.16 -46.41
N GLY A 253 13.99 19.85 -45.35
CA GLY A 253 12.88 20.80 -45.37
C GLY A 253 11.56 20.34 -44.77
N ALA A 254 11.42 19.08 -44.34
CA ALA A 254 10.29 18.67 -43.49
C ALA A 254 10.58 19.08 -42.04
N ALA A 255 9.66 19.82 -41.42
CA ALA A 255 9.73 20.12 -39.99
C ALA A 255 9.95 18.80 -39.23
N SER A 256 11.02 18.73 -38.42
CA SER A 256 11.26 17.59 -37.53
C SER A 256 9.95 17.26 -36.83
N ALA A 257 9.47 16.01 -36.96
CA ALA A 257 8.27 15.59 -36.23
C ALA A 257 8.41 16.03 -34.78
N PRO A 258 7.35 16.59 -34.16
CA PRO A 258 7.45 17.02 -32.77
C PRO A 258 7.93 15.84 -31.94
N ASP A 259 8.96 16.08 -31.11
CA ASP A 259 9.40 15.07 -30.15
C ASP A 259 8.18 14.57 -29.39
N GLN A 260 7.94 13.27 -29.44
CA GLN A 260 6.88 12.58 -28.72
C GLN A 260 7.53 11.64 -27.72
N ILE A 261 7.05 11.65 -26.48
CA ILE A 261 7.48 10.69 -25.45
C ILE A 261 6.60 9.46 -25.58
N ILE A 262 7.21 8.27 -25.56
CA ILE A 262 6.48 6.99 -25.61
C ILE A 262 6.64 6.32 -24.25
N LEU A 263 5.53 5.96 -23.61
CA LEU A 263 5.49 5.29 -22.31
C LEU A 263 4.89 3.89 -22.45
N GLY A 264 5.64 2.86 -22.10
CA GLY A 264 5.14 1.49 -21.97
C GLY A 264 4.96 1.10 -20.50
N ALA A 265 3.75 0.66 -20.14
CA ALA A 265 3.46 0.13 -18.81
C ALA A 265 2.16 -0.69 -18.80
N THR A 266 2.05 -1.69 -17.94
CA THR A 266 0.76 -2.37 -17.66
C THR A 266 -0.20 -1.45 -16.89
N ASP A 267 -1.51 -1.73 -16.94
CA ASP A 267 -2.54 -0.99 -16.21
C ASP A 267 -2.31 -0.98 -14.71
N GLN A 268 -1.84 -2.10 -14.15
CA GLN A 268 -1.50 -2.24 -12.75
C GLN A 268 -0.38 -1.25 -12.35
N ILE A 269 0.68 -1.15 -13.15
CA ILE A 269 1.78 -0.20 -12.93
C ILE A 269 1.29 1.24 -13.08
N LEU A 270 0.52 1.54 -14.14
CA LEU A 270 -0.07 2.87 -14.31
C LEU A 270 -0.98 3.25 -13.15
N SER A 271 -1.79 2.32 -12.64
CA SER A 271 -2.67 2.56 -11.50
C SER A 271 -1.89 2.93 -10.23
N VAL A 272 -0.70 2.35 -10.02
CA VAL A 272 0.19 2.70 -8.91
C VAL A 272 0.67 4.14 -9.05
N LEU A 273 1.10 4.55 -10.25
CA LEU A 273 1.52 5.94 -10.51
C LEU A 273 0.36 6.92 -10.32
N MET A 274 -0.79 6.63 -10.94
CA MET A 274 -1.99 7.47 -10.91
C MET A 274 -2.55 7.68 -9.49
N THR A 275 -2.41 6.68 -8.62
CA THR A 275 -2.96 6.69 -7.25
C THR A 275 -1.89 6.79 -6.17
N ALA A 276 -0.65 7.14 -6.55
CA ALA A 276 0.53 7.11 -5.68
C ALA A 276 0.31 7.84 -4.35
N ALA A 277 -0.33 9.02 -4.39
CA ALA A 277 -0.58 9.87 -3.22
C ALA A 277 -1.54 9.27 -2.16
N ARG A 278 -2.19 8.14 -2.45
CA ARG A 278 -3.06 7.42 -1.50
C ARG A 278 -2.39 6.22 -0.85
N SER A 279 -1.24 5.79 -1.37
CA SER A 279 -0.54 4.61 -0.85
C SER A 279 0.15 4.96 0.48
N LYS A 280 -0.07 4.13 1.51
CA LYS A 280 0.63 4.19 2.79
C LYS A 280 1.77 3.18 2.84
N TYR A 281 1.67 2.06 2.15
CA TYR A 281 2.72 1.04 2.12
C TYR A 281 3.74 1.35 1.03
N SER A 282 5.02 1.10 1.32
CA SER A 282 6.11 1.29 0.34
C SER A 282 5.91 0.38 -0.86
N TRP A 283 6.21 0.90 -2.05
CA TRP A 283 6.28 0.16 -3.31
C TRP A 283 7.42 0.75 -4.13
N HIS A 284 7.94 -0.04 -5.08
CA HIS A 284 8.93 0.42 -6.04
C HIS A 284 8.57 -0.01 -7.45
N LEU A 285 9.03 0.76 -8.43
CA LEU A 285 8.92 0.50 -9.85
C LEU A 285 10.29 0.74 -10.50
N ASN A 286 10.64 -0.13 -11.43
CA ASN A 286 11.83 0.01 -12.24
C ASN A 286 11.48 0.86 -13.46
N VAL A 287 12.35 1.79 -13.83
CA VAL A 287 12.11 2.70 -14.95
C VAL A 287 13.32 2.67 -15.86
N THR A 288 13.14 2.26 -17.10
CA THR A 288 14.19 2.26 -18.12
C THR A 288 13.89 3.37 -19.12
N LYS A 289 14.87 4.25 -19.36
CA LYS A 289 14.79 5.28 -20.39
C LYS A 289 15.76 4.96 -21.52
N ILE A 290 15.24 4.95 -22.75
CA ILE A 290 16.00 4.77 -24.00
C ILE A 290 15.49 5.84 -24.97
N ASP A 291 16.31 6.83 -25.30
CA ASP A 291 15.94 8.00 -26.10
C ASP A 291 14.67 8.70 -25.56
N ASN A 292 13.59 8.69 -26.35
CA ASN A 292 12.27 9.24 -26.02
C ASN A 292 11.29 8.17 -25.50
N GLN A 293 11.76 6.96 -25.23
CA GLN A 293 10.96 5.87 -24.69
C GLN A 293 11.21 5.70 -23.19
N ILE A 294 10.13 5.47 -22.46
CA ILE A 294 10.11 5.17 -21.04
C ILE A 294 9.39 3.85 -20.87
N ILE A 295 10.05 2.88 -20.27
CA ILE A 295 9.47 1.59 -19.91
C ILE A 295 9.39 1.56 -18.40
N VAL A 296 8.18 1.47 -17.85
CA VAL A 296 7.98 1.32 -16.41
C VAL A 296 7.58 -0.11 -16.13
N ASP A 297 8.34 -0.73 -15.25
CA ASP A 297 8.25 -2.16 -14.96
C ASP A 297 8.19 -2.44 -13.46
N LYS A 298 7.80 -3.67 -13.11
CA LYS A 298 7.75 -4.17 -11.72
C LYS A 298 8.49 -5.49 -11.62
N ALA A 299 9.08 -5.77 -10.46
CA ALA A 299 9.54 -7.13 -10.16
C ALA A 299 8.35 -8.09 -10.00
N ASN A 300 8.46 -9.30 -10.54
CA ASN A 300 7.46 -10.34 -10.39
C ASN A 300 7.34 -10.78 -8.92
N GLY A 301 6.12 -10.80 -8.39
CA GLY A 301 5.87 -11.08 -6.97
C GLY A 301 6.18 -9.91 -6.03
N SER A 302 6.38 -8.70 -6.58
CA SER A 302 6.52 -7.48 -5.78
C SER A 302 5.22 -7.14 -5.04
N ILE A 303 5.29 -6.16 -4.14
CA ILE A 303 4.10 -5.66 -3.43
C ILE A 303 3.03 -5.09 -4.37
N VAL A 304 3.39 -4.75 -5.61
CA VAL A 304 2.44 -4.27 -6.62
C VAL A 304 1.45 -5.38 -7.00
N ASP A 305 1.89 -6.65 -7.00
CA ASP A 305 1.08 -7.85 -7.28
C ASP A 305 0.17 -8.26 -6.12
N MET A 306 0.40 -7.67 -4.95
CA MET A 306 -0.35 -7.95 -3.74
C MET A 306 -1.49 -6.96 -3.55
N LEU A 307 -2.63 -7.46 -3.08
CA LEU A 307 -3.79 -6.63 -2.76
C LEU A 307 -3.80 -6.29 -1.27
N THR A 308 -3.59 -5.03 -0.93
CA THR A 308 -3.52 -4.59 0.47
C THR A 308 -4.89 -4.67 1.16
N VAL A 309 -4.92 -4.92 2.47
CA VAL A 309 -6.15 -4.99 3.26
C VAL A 309 -6.04 -4.02 4.42
N ASN A 310 -6.97 -3.07 4.49
CA ASN A 310 -7.07 -2.03 5.51
C ASN A 310 -5.82 -1.14 5.62
N GLU A 311 -5.12 -0.93 4.50
CA GLU A 311 -3.89 -0.13 4.43
C GLU A 311 -4.08 1.30 4.95
N THR A 312 -5.18 1.94 4.58
CA THR A 312 -5.48 3.35 4.93
C THR A 312 -6.44 3.45 6.11
N ALA A 313 -6.71 2.34 6.80
CA ALA A 313 -7.47 2.37 8.03
C ALA A 313 -6.73 3.18 9.12
N PRO A 314 -7.47 3.80 10.07
CA PRO A 314 -6.86 4.46 11.22
C PRO A 314 -5.92 3.52 12.00
N GLU A 315 -6.34 2.27 12.13
CA GLU A 315 -5.57 1.17 12.75
C GLU A 315 -5.37 0.07 11.70
N PRO A 316 -4.30 0.16 10.88
CA PRO A 316 -4.00 -0.85 9.87
C PRO A 316 -3.52 -2.17 10.53
N PRO A 317 -3.60 -3.31 9.82
CA PRO A 317 -3.12 -4.58 10.36
C PRO A 317 -1.63 -4.52 10.70
N MET A 318 -1.29 -4.99 11.90
CA MET A 318 0.08 -4.94 12.41
C MET A 318 0.88 -6.20 12.02
N PRO A 319 2.18 -6.08 11.73
CA PRO A 319 3.02 -7.22 11.32
C PRO A 319 3.21 -8.26 12.43
N ASP A 320 3.13 -7.84 13.69
CA ASP A 320 3.26 -8.65 14.89
C ASP A 320 1.91 -9.14 15.44
N ALA A 321 0.82 -9.01 14.66
CA ALA A 321 -0.50 -9.52 15.06
C ALA A 321 -0.41 -10.97 15.58
N GLU A 322 -1.02 -11.21 16.74
CA GLU A 322 -1.04 -12.51 17.41
C GLU A 322 -1.60 -13.60 16.49
N VAL A 323 -2.69 -13.26 15.78
CA VAL A 323 -3.30 -14.10 14.77
C VAL A 323 -2.50 -13.99 13.48
N LYS A 324 -1.66 -14.99 13.20
CA LYS A 324 -0.74 -15.01 12.04
C LYS A 324 -1.43 -14.77 10.69
N ILE A 325 -2.63 -15.30 10.50
CA ILE A 325 -3.42 -15.12 9.27
C ILE A 325 -3.97 -13.70 9.09
N ASN A 326 -3.90 -12.86 10.12
CA ASN A 326 -4.32 -11.46 10.08
C ASN A 326 -3.12 -10.51 9.93
N ARG A 327 -1.91 -11.05 9.72
CA ARG A 327 -0.75 -10.25 9.38
C ARG A 327 -0.87 -9.79 7.93
N PRO A 328 -0.46 -8.56 7.61
CA PRO A 328 -0.75 -7.99 6.31
C PRO A 328 -0.18 -8.74 5.08
N PRO A 329 0.95 -9.52 5.11
CA PRO A 329 1.33 -10.32 3.95
C PRO A 329 0.34 -11.46 3.72
N ALA A 330 -0.09 -12.14 4.79
CA ALA A 330 -1.07 -13.23 4.72
C ALA A 330 -2.44 -12.73 4.23
N LEU A 331 -2.89 -11.58 4.73
CA LEU A 331 -4.11 -10.92 4.25
C LEU A 331 -4.01 -10.53 2.77
N GLY A 332 -2.83 -10.09 2.32
CA GLY A 332 -2.61 -9.78 0.91
C GLY A 332 -2.71 -11.00 0.01
N TYR A 333 -2.12 -12.13 0.41
CA TYR A 333 -2.20 -13.38 -0.35
C TYR A 333 -3.63 -13.92 -0.42
N GLU A 334 -4.32 -13.89 0.71
CA GLU A 334 -5.74 -14.22 0.78
C GLU A 334 -6.57 -13.31 -0.15
N ALA A 335 -6.31 -12.01 -0.16
CA ALA A 335 -7.02 -11.06 -1.02
C ALA A 335 -6.85 -11.34 -2.51
N VAL A 336 -5.63 -11.69 -2.93
CA VAL A 336 -5.32 -12.08 -4.32
C VAL A 336 -6.10 -13.35 -4.68
N LYS A 337 -6.00 -14.41 -3.85
CA LYS A 337 -6.73 -15.67 -4.05
C LYS A 337 -8.25 -15.46 -4.15
N VAL A 338 -8.81 -14.61 -3.28
CA VAL A 338 -10.23 -14.29 -3.28
C VAL A 338 -10.65 -13.61 -4.59
N ASN A 339 -9.87 -12.62 -5.05
CA ASN A 339 -10.15 -11.93 -6.31
C ASN A 339 -10.05 -12.88 -7.52
N GLN A 340 -9.00 -13.70 -7.58
CA GLN A 340 -8.79 -14.69 -8.64
C GLN A 340 -9.96 -15.68 -8.75
N ARG A 341 -10.41 -16.24 -7.61
CA ARG A 341 -11.55 -17.17 -7.55
C ARG A 341 -12.86 -16.47 -7.92
N LEU A 342 -13.10 -15.28 -7.38
CA LEU A 342 -14.32 -14.51 -7.64
C LEU A 342 -14.47 -14.22 -9.14
N ARG A 343 -13.41 -13.76 -9.80
CA ARG A 343 -13.44 -13.39 -11.22
C ARG A 343 -13.89 -14.54 -12.12
N GLN A 344 -13.54 -15.78 -11.78
CA GLN A 344 -14.00 -16.96 -12.52
C GLN A 344 -15.41 -17.39 -12.10
N GLN A 345 -15.75 -17.32 -10.81
CA GLN A 345 -17.04 -17.77 -10.31
C GLN A 345 -18.22 -16.88 -10.72
N VAL A 346 -18.00 -15.62 -11.04
CA VAL A 346 -19.05 -14.70 -11.49
C VAL A 346 -19.43 -14.86 -12.97
N LEU A 347 -18.72 -15.72 -13.70
CA LEU A 347 -18.98 -15.99 -15.10
C LEU A 347 -20.06 -17.07 -15.24
N VAL A 348 -20.82 -16.99 -16.33
CA VAL A 348 -21.68 -18.10 -16.74
C VAL A 348 -20.76 -19.24 -17.22
N PRO A 349 -20.86 -20.46 -16.63
CA PRO A 349 -20.02 -21.58 -17.02
C PRO A 349 -20.13 -21.88 -18.53
N ASP A 350 -18.99 -22.14 -19.16
CA ASP A 350 -18.84 -22.50 -20.58
C ASP A 350 -19.43 -21.46 -21.58
N ALA A 351 -19.73 -20.24 -21.12
CA ALA A 351 -20.28 -19.17 -21.95
C ALA A 351 -19.26 -18.04 -22.12
N LEU A 352 -18.63 -18.01 -23.29
CA LEU A 352 -17.77 -16.92 -23.73
C LEU A 352 -18.59 -15.91 -24.53
N SER A 353 -18.35 -14.63 -24.27
CA SER A 353 -18.82 -13.55 -25.13
C SER A 353 -17.95 -13.48 -26.39
N GLU A 354 -16.63 -13.49 -26.20
CA GLU A 354 -15.63 -13.37 -27.26
C GLU A 354 -14.37 -14.16 -26.87
N GLU A 355 -13.66 -14.69 -27.87
CA GLU A 355 -12.37 -15.37 -27.72
C GLU A 355 -11.39 -14.74 -28.72
N PHE A 356 -10.20 -14.38 -28.23
CA PHE A 356 -9.16 -13.69 -28.98
C PHE A 356 -7.91 -14.55 -29.08
N GLU A 357 -6.88 -14.03 -29.74
CA GLU A 357 -5.56 -14.66 -29.77
C GLU A 357 -5.01 -14.85 -28.34
N VAL A 358 -4.27 -15.94 -28.14
CA VAL A 358 -3.67 -16.27 -26.85
C VAL A 358 -2.66 -15.16 -26.47
N PRO A 359 -2.67 -14.67 -25.22
CA PRO A 359 -1.66 -13.70 -24.79
C PRO A 359 -0.24 -14.29 -24.90
N PRO A 360 0.77 -13.48 -25.28
CA PRO A 360 2.11 -13.99 -25.57
C PRO A 360 2.83 -14.59 -24.36
N PHE A 361 2.38 -14.24 -23.15
CA PHE A 361 2.95 -14.71 -21.88
C PHE A 361 2.31 -16.01 -21.34
N VAL A 362 1.41 -16.63 -22.09
CA VAL A 362 0.83 -17.94 -21.74
C VAL A 362 1.76 -19.04 -22.24
N GLU A 363 2.21 -19.92 -21.34
CA GLU A 363 3.09 -21.03 -21.72
C GLU A 363 2.29 -22.17 -22.40
N GLU A 364 2.97 -22.94 -23.26
CA GLU A 364 2.36 -24.09 -23.91
C GLU A 364 1.95 -25.17 -22.90
N GLY A 365 0.66 -25.51 -22.87
CA GLY A 365 0.10 -26.54 -21.98
C GLY A 365 -0.59 -25.98 -20.73
N ASP A 366 -0.47 -24.67 -20.48
CA ASP A 366 -1.21 -24.01 -19.41
C ASP A 366 -2.71 -23.90 -19.73
N ASN A 367 -3.52 -23.78 -18.68
CA ASN A 367 -4.94 -23.46 -18.79
C ASN A 367 -5.21 -22.05 -18.24
N PRO A 368 -5.06 -20.99 -19.05
CA PRO A 368 -5.20 -19.63 -18.58
C PRO A 368 -6.63 -19.35 -18.07
N SER A 369 -6.73 -18.58 -16.99
CA SER A 369 -8.03 -18.10 -16.48
C SER A 369 -8.81 -17.31 -17.54
N THR A 370 -10.14 -17.32 -17.47
CA THR A 370 -10.99 -16.56 -18.40
C THR A 370 -10.89 -15.06 -18.07
N VAL A 371 -10.01 -14.37 -18.78
CA VAL A 371 -9.79 -12.91 -18.74
C VAL A 371 -9.43 -12.43 -20.14
N ALA A 372 -9.94 -11.26 -20.53
CA ALA A 372 -9.54 -10.60 -21.77
C ALA A 372 -8.56 -9.46 -21.46
N TYR A 373 -7.47 -9.40 -22.21
CA TYR A 373 -6.48 -8.34 -22.12
C TYR A 373 -6.70 -7.37 -23.28
N ARG A 374 -6.93 -6.10 -22.96
CA ARG A 374 -7.19 -5.04 -23.92
C ARG A 374 -6.00 -4.09 -23.97
N TYR A 375 -5.33 -4.05 -25.11
CA TYR A 375 -4.20 -3.16 -25.35
C TYR A 375 -4.71 -1.86 -25.94
N ARG A 376 -4.37 -0.75 -25.30
CA ARG A 376 -4.87 0.59 -25.67
C ARG A 376 -3.75 1.60 -25.63
N THR A 377 -3.87 2.61 -26.49
CA THR A 377 -3.02 3.78 -26.45
C THR A 377 -3.75 4.99 -25.89
N PHE A 378 -3.00 5.85 -25.20
CA PHE A 378 -3.49 7.12 -24.67
C PHE A 378 -2.56 8.26 -25.08
N ASP A 379 -3.12 9.31 -25.66
CA ASP A 379 -2.38 10.53 -26.00
C ASP A 379 -2.63 11.62 -24.96
N ILE A 380 -1.61 11.86 -24.13
CA ILE A 380 -1.62 12.95 -23.15
C ILE A 380 -1.09 14.22 -23.84
N PRO A 381 -1.94 15.25 -24.04
CA PRO A 381 -1.55 16.43 -24.79
C PRO A 381 -0.46 17.24 -24.09
N GLY A 382 0.45 17.81 -24.89
CA GLY A 382 1.45 18.78 -24.45
C GLY A 382 0.82 20.03 -23.82
N ASP A 383 1.54 20.68 -22.92
CA ASP A 383 1.16 22.01 -22.40
C ASP A 383 1.78 23.08 -23.30
N SER A 384 0.95 23.78 -24.07
CA SER A 384 1.40 24.86 -24.96
C SER A 384 2.14 25.99 -24.22
N HIS A 385 1.87 26.18 -22.93
CA HIS A 385 2.50 27.20 -22.10
C HIS A 385 3.68 26.65 -21.28
N GLY A 386 3.88 25.32 -21.28
CA GLY A 386 4.98 24.67 -20.58
C GLY A 386 6.35 24.96 -21.18
N GLN A 387 7.41 24.47 -20.56
CA GLN A 387 8.78 24.55 -21.08
C GLN A 387 9.42 23.16 -21.23
N GLY A 388 10.35 23.03 -22.18
CA GLY A 388 11.05 21.77 -22.46
C GLY A 388 10.08 20.61 -22.73
N TRP A 389 10.26 19.52 -21.99
CA TRP A 389 9.44 18.29 -22.10
C TRP A 389 7.96 18.49 -21.75
N GLU A 390 7.58 19.58 -21.08
CA GLU A 390 6.16 19.85 -20.80
C GLU A 390 5.35 20.14 -22.08
N ARG A 391 5.99 20.68 -23.13
CA ARG A 391 5.34 20.94 -24.43
C ARG A 391 5.10 19.69 -25.24
N VAL A 392 5.85 18.63 -24.93
CA VAL A 392 5.84 17.38 -25.69
C VAL A 392 4.61 16.55 -25.31
N PRO A 393 3.86 16.00 -26.28
CA PRO A 393 2.82 15.02 -26.00
C PRO A 393 3.43 13.68 -25.55
N ILE A 394 2.68 12.95 -24.73
CA ILE A 394 3.08 11.61 -24.25
C ILE A 394 2.10 10.59 -24.83
N HIS A 395 2.63 9.63 -25.57
CA HIS A 395 1.90 8.47 -26.08
C HIS A 395 2.11 7.29 -25.14
N VAL A 396 1.06 6.81 -24.51
CA VAL A 396 1.13 5.71 -23.56
C VAL A 396 0.56 4.47 -24.21
N ILE A 397 1.29 3.35 -24.19
CA ILE A 397 0.78 2.01 -24.50
C ILE A 397 0.59 1.24 -23.20
N THR A 398 -0.58 0.63 -23.04
CA THR A 398 -0.90 -0.16 -21.84
C THR A 398 -1.79 -1.35 -22.13
N ARG A 399 -1.58 -2.42 -21.36
CA ARG A 399 -2.46 -3.59 -21.27
C ARG A 399 -3.40 -3.44 -20.08
N GLY A 400 -4.70 -3.46 -20.32
CA GLY A 400 -5.74 -3.53 -19.31
C GLY A 400 -6.43 -4.89 -19.22
N GLU A 401 -7.05 -5.18 -18.07
CA GLU A 401 -7.85 -6.40 -17.87
C GLU A 401 -9.36 -6.12 -17.93
N VAL A 402 -10.09 -6.96 -18.67
CA VAL A 402 -11.55 -7.01 -18.68
C VAL A 402 -11.99 -8.39 -18.21
N HIS A 403 -12.74 -8.42 -17.11
CA HIS A 403 -13.08 -9.69 -16.44
C HIS A 403 -14.33 -10.34 -17.01
N ALA A 404 -15.32 -9.55 -17.43
CA ALA A 404 -16.58 -10.08 -17.95
C ALA A 404 -17.28 -9.06 -18.86
N ARG A 405 -18.28 -9.54 -19.61
CA ARG A 405 -19.22 -8.68 -20.36
C ARG A 405 -20.66 -8.94 -19.94
N LEU A 406 -21.43 -7.88 -19.75
CA LEU A 406 -22.87 -7.98 -19.48
C LEU A 406 -23.61 -8.43 -20.75
N PRO A 407 -24.53 -9.42 -20.65
CA PRO A 407 -25.29 -9.87 -21.80
C PRO A 407 -26.28 -8.78 -22.27
N ASN A 408 -26.51 -8.77 -23.59
CA ASN A 408 -27.44 -7.89 -24.31
C ASN A 408 -27.05 -6.40 -24.31
N VAL A 409 -25.75 -6.08 -24.21
CA VAL A 409 -25.22 -4.73 -24.39
C VAL A 409 -24.24 -4.75 -25.58
N PRO A 410 -24.66 -4.35 -26.79
CA PRO A 410 -23.79 -4.36 -27.96
C PRO A 410 -22.66 -3.33 -27.81
N ASN A 411 -21.44 -3.73 -28.16
CA ASN A 411 -20.18 -2.96 -28.08
C ASN A 411 -19.92 -2.21 -26.76
N ALA A 412 -20.52 -2.66 -25.67
CA ALA A 412 -20.35 -2.13 -24.33
C ALA A 412 -20.71 -3.22 -23.29
N GLY A 413 -20.83 -2.82 -22.03
CA GLY A 413 -21.09 -3.72 -20.91
C GLY A 413 -19.82 -4.41 -20.39
N TYR A 414 -18.64 -3.86 -20.69
CA TYR A 414 -17.38 -4.36 -20.16
C TYR A 414 -17.36 -4.15 -18.64
N THR A 415 -17.00 -5.21 -17.92
CA THR A 415 -17.18 -5.29 -16.47
C THR A 415 -15.85 -5.62 -15.79
N TYR A 416 -15.47 -4.76 -14.85
CA TYR A 416 -14.35 -5.00 -13.95
C TYR A 416 -14.85 -5.51 -12.61
N VAL A 417 -14.52 -6.75 -12.27
CA VAL A 417 -14.92 -7.41 -11.01
C VAL A 417 -13.78 -7.39 -9.99
N CYS A 418 -14.05 -6.90 -8.78
CA CYS A 418 -13.09 -6.91 -7.67
C CYS A 418 -13.76 -7.25 -6.33
N ALA A 419 -12.97 -7.74 -5.38
CA ALA A 419 -13.42 -8.16 -4.06
C ALA A 419 -12.82 -7.29 -2.93
N LEU A 420 -13.66 -6.98 -1.95
CA LEU A 420 -13.26 -6.52 -0.63
C LEU A 420 -13.41 -7.68 0.37
N ASN A 421 -12.47 -7.75 1.31
CA ASN A 421 -12.40 -8.84 2.27
C ASN A 421 -12.69 -8.30 3.67
N GLU A 422 -13.63 -8.92 4.37
CA GLU A 422 -13.90 -8.60 5.76
C GLU A 422 -12.71 -9.04 6.61
N LEU A 423 -12.11 -8.10 7.34
CA LEU A 423 -11.21 -8.42 8.45
C LEU A 423 -12.01 -8.27 9.75
N PRO A 424 -12.44 -9.39 10.39
CA PRO A 424 -13.29 -9.31 11.57
C PRO A 424 -12.56 -8.61 12.72
N HIS A 425 -13.13 -7.51 13.21
CA HIS A 425 -12.63 -6.81 14.38
C HIS A 425 -13.68 -6.85 15.50
N LYS A 426 -13.26 -7.09 16.75
CA LYS A 426 -14.18 -7.28 17.90
C LYS A 426 -15.15 -6.11 18.11
N THR A 427 -14.75 -4.90 17.72
CA THR A 427 -15.55 -3.68 17.88
C THR A 427 -16.38 -3.31 16.65
N GLN A 428 -16.14 -3.95 15.50
CA GLN A 428 -16.86 -3.66 14.27
C GLN A 428 -18.07 -4.59 14.13
N LYS A 429 -19.20 -4.06 13.64
CA LYS A 429 -20.36 -4.90 13.32
C LYS A 429 -20.01 -5.78 12.13
N SER A 430 -20.49 -7.02 12.12
CA SER A 430 -20.29 -7.92 10.99
C SER A 430 -20.90 -7.35 9.71
N TRP A 431 -20.19 -7.54 8.60
CA TRP A 431 -20.66 -7.20 7.25
C TRP A 431 -21.99 -7.87 6.91
N ARG A 432 -22.24 -9.09 7.40
CA ARG A 432 -23.52 -9.81 7.19
C ARG A 432 -24.73 -9.00 7.66
N THR A 433 -24.59 -8.22 8.72
CA THR A 433 -25.66 -7.33 9.20
C THR A 433 -25.63 -5.96 8.53
N GLN A 434 -24.43 -5.40 8.33
CA GLN A 434 -24.26 -4.06 7.76
C GLN A 434 -24.68 -3.98 6.29
N ILE A 435 -24.43 -5.02 5.49
CA ILE A 435 -24.78 -5.03 4.08
C ILE A 435 -26.29 -5.05 3.84
N GLU A 436 -27.12 -5.46 4.80
CA GLU A 436 -28.58 -5.38 4.65
C GLU A 436 -29.14 -4.03 5.07
N THR A 437 -28.62 -3.48 6.16
CA THR A 437 -29.22 -2.33 6.85
C THR A 437 -28.50 -1.00 6.59
N GLN A 438 -27.22 -1.04 6.25
CA GLN A 438 -26.31 0.11 6.24
C GLN A 438 -25.30 0.06 5.08
N LYS A 439 -25.75 -0.36 3.87
CA LYS A 439 -24.89 -0.51 2.67
C LYS A 439 -23.99 0.69 2.39
N GLY A 440 -24.54 1.90 2.46
CA GLY A 440 -23.77 3.13 2.23
C GLY A 440 -22.69 3.38 3.27
N ALA A 441 -22.96 3.08 4.55
CA ALA A 441 -21.97 3.22 5.62
C ALA A 441 -20.88 2.15 5.53
N LEU A 442 -21.23 0.92 5.13
CA LEU A 442 -20.26 -0.13 4.85
C LEU A 442 -19.32 0.29 3.71
N LEU A 443 -19.86 0.75 2.58
CA LEU A 443 -19.05 1.24 1.45
C LEU A 443 -18.16 2.42 1.86
N ALA A 444 -18.70 3.41 2.58
CA ALA A 444 -17.93 4.58 3.02
C ALA A 444 -16.77 4.18 3.96
N ASN A 445 -17.00 3.22 4.87
CA ASN A 445 -15.94 2.69 5.73
C ASN A 445 -14.86 1.99 4.90
N GLU A 446 -15.24 1.18 3.92
CA GLU A 446 -14.28 0.49 3.05
C GLU A 446 -13.49 1.46 2.16
N MET A 447 -14.13 2.49 1.61
CA MET A 447 -13.44 3.54 0.86
C MET A 447 -12.38 4.25 1.70
N ARG A 448 -12.63 4.45 3.00
CA ARG A 448 -11.66 5.04 3.93
C ARG A 448 -10.53 4.07 4.30
N ASN A 449 -10.86 2.81 4.57
CA ASN A 449 -9.91 1.82 5.06
C ASN A 449 -9.02 1.22 3.95
N ASN A 450 -9.53 1.20 2.71
CA ASN A 450 -8.91 0.58 1.54
C ASN A 450 -8.75 1.56 0.37
N THR A 451 -8.52 2.85 0.64
CA THR A 451 -8.51 3.92 -0.38
C THR A 451 -7.55 3.61 -1.53
N ALA A 452 -6.31 3.24 -1.22
CA ALA A 452 -5.29 2.93 -2.24
C ALA A 452 -5.72 1.78 -3.14
N LYS A 453 -6.12 0.64 -2.56
CA LYS A 453 -6.61 -0.54 -3.31
C LYS A 453 -7.83 -0.21 -4.17
N MET A 454 -8.83 0.47 -3.60
CA MET A 454 -10.08 0.78 -4.28
C MET A 454 -9.87 1.75 -5.45
N GLN A 455 -9.04 2.78 -5.27
CA GLN A 455 -8.69 3.69 -6.36
C GLN A 455 -7.88 2.99 -7.46
N ARG A 456 -6.97 2.05 -7.12
CA ARG A 456 -6.26 1.26 -8.12
C ARG A 456 -7.22 0.42 -8.97
N PHE A 457 -8.20 -0.26 -8.34
CA PHE A 457 -9.24 -0.98 -9.09
C PHE A 457 -10.02 -0.07 -10.03
N ALA A 458 -10.42 1.12 -9.56
CA ALA A 458 -11.14 2.08 -10.39
C ALA A 458 -10.26 2.59 -11.55
N ALA A 459 -8.97 2.87 -11.31
CA ALA A 459 -8.04 3.29 -12.36
C ALA A 459 -7.83 2.20 -13.42
N CYS A 460 -7.57 0.94 -13.03
CA CYS A 460 -7.46 -0.19 -13.96
C CYS A 460 -8.74 -0.36 -14.79
N ALA A 461 -9.92 -0.28 -14.14
CA ALA A 461 -11.20 -0.39 -14.83
C ALA A 461 -11.41 0.72 -15.88
N LEU A 462 -11.06 1.98 -15.54
CA LEU A 462 -11.17 3.12 -16.45
C LEU A 462 -10.19 3.01 -17.63
N ILE A 463 -8.93 2.66 -17.37
CA ILE A 463 -7.91 2.46 -18.43
C ILE A 463 -8.35 1.34 -19.38
N SER A 464 -8.85 0.22 -18.84
CA SER A 464 -9.34 -0.92 -19.62
C SER A 464 -10.64 -0.63 -20.38
N GLY A 465 -11.31 0.50 -20.10
CA GLY A 465 -12.58 0.87 -20.72
C GLY A 465 -13.76 0.02 -20.26
N CYS A 466 -13.77 -0.37 -18.99
CA CYS A 466 -14.88 -1.05 -18.35
C CYS A 466 -15.98 -0.07 -17.96
N ASP A 467 -17.19 -0.26 -18.49
CA ASP A 467 -18.36 0.57 -18.20
C ASP A 467 -18.85 0.41 -16.75
N THR A 468 -18.74 -0.81 -16.23
CA THR A 468 -19.21 -1.15 -14.90
C THR A 468 -18.10 -1.76 -14.04
N LEU A 469 -18.13 -1.41 -12.75
CA LEU A 469 -17.28 -1.99 -11.73
C LEU A 469 -18.17 -2.72 -10.72
N LYS A 470 -17.95 -4.03 -10.58
CA LYS A 470 -18.65 -4.93 -9.66
C LYS A 470 -17.79 -5.12 -8.41
N LEU A 471 -18.30 -4.67 -7.27
CA LEU A 471 -17.63 -4.75 -5.97
C LEU A 471 -18.28 -5.86 -5.13
N ALA A 472 -17.57 -6.97 -4.94
CA ALA A 472 -18.02 -8.07 -4.09
C ALA A 472 -17.55 -7.89 -2.65
N TYR A 473 -18.43 -8.20 -1.71
CA TYR A 473 -18.15 -8.24 -0.28
C TYR A 473 -17.97 -9.70 0.14
N VAL A 474 -16.74 -10.07 0.44
CA VAL A 474 -16.36 -11.44 0.77
C VAL A 474 -15.94 -11.51 2.24
N SER A 475 -16.41 -12.51 2.95
CA SER A 475 -16.04 -12.76 4.34
C SER A 475 -15.58 -14.20 4.51
N ARG A 476 -14.66 -14.43 5.43
CA ARG A 476 -14.34 -15.79 5.88
C ARG A 476 -15.60 -16.44 6.47
N ARG A 477 -15.75 -17.75 6.28
CA ARG A 477 -16.83 -18.49 6.94
C ARG A 477 -16.61 -18.58 8.44
N THR A 478 -15.36 -18.85 8.81
CA THR A 478 -14.90 -18.85 10.19
C THR A 478 -13.74 -17.86 10.29
N PRO A 479 -13.72 -16.94 11.28
CA PRO A 479 -12.66 -15.93 11.39
C PRO A 479 -11.23 -16.50 11.43
N GLY A 480 -11.07 -17.73 11.93
CA GLY A 480 -9.80 -18.45 12.03
C GLY A 480 -9.39 -19.25 10.79
N ASP A 481 -10.19 -19.25 9.72
CA ASP A 481 -9.92 -19.99 8.49
C ASP A 481 -9.82 -19.02 7.30
N ALA A 482 -8.62 -18.90 6.75
CA ALA A 482 -8.30 -18.01 5.62
C ALA A 482 -8.43 -18.68 4.25
N GLU A 483 -8.94 -19.92 4.16
CA GLU A 483 -9.14 -20.62 2.89
C GLU A 483 -10.62 -20.68 2.48
N GLN A 484 -11.54 -20.75 3.45
CA GLN A 484 -12.98 -20.86 3.21
C GLN A 484 -13.70 -19.52 3.33
N HIS A 485 -14.31 -19.09 2.23
CA HIS A 485 -14.98 -17.80 2.12
C HIS A 485 -16.43 -17.93 1.63
N SER A 486 -17.21 -16.89 1.89
CA SER A 486 -18.55 -16.68 1.37
C SER A 486 -18.68 -15.27 0.79
N ILE A 487 -19.31 -15.17 -0.38
CA ILE A 487 -19.74 -13.93 -1.00
C ILE A 487 -21.06 -13.53 -0.34
N ILE A 488 -21.07 -12.39 0.33
CA ILE A 488 -22.22 -11.88 1.08
C ILE A 488 -23.08 -10.96 0.19
N GLY A 489 -22.48 -10.34 -0.81
CA GLY A 489 -23.19 -9.55 -1.81
C GLY A 489 -22.25 -8.96 -2.86
N ILE A 490 -22.81 -8.60 -4.01
CA ILE A 490 -22.11 -7.90 -5.07
C ILE A 490 -22.88 -6.62 -5.40
N HIS A 491 -22.20 -5.49 -5.34
CA HIS A 491 -22.76 -4.20 -5.73
C HIS A 491 -22.22 -3.77 -7.08
N SER A 492 -23.12 -3.26 -7.92
CA SER A 492 -22.81 -2.78 -9.26
C SER A 492 -22.75 -1.26 -9.30
N TYR A 493 -21.71 -0.71 -9.88
CA TYR A 493 -21.56 0.72 -10.08
C TYR A 493 -21.12 1.01 -11.51
N THR A 494 -21.52 2.17 -12.04
CA THR A 494 -20.83 2.77 -13.19
C THR A 494 -19.42 3.13 -12.75
N THR A 495 -18.41 2.73 -13.53
CA THR A 495 -17.00 2.89 -13.15
C THR A 495 -16.64 4.36 -12.87
N GLU A 496 -17.10 5.28 -13.72
CA GLU A 496 -16.86 6.72 -13.58
C GLU A 496 -17.46 7.29 -12.29
N ASN A 497 -18.72 6.98 -12.01
CA ASN A 497 -19.42 7.48 -10.81
C ASN A 497 -18.73 6.99 -9.54
N LEU A 498 -18.31 5.71 -9.50
CA LEU A 498 -17.62 5.16 -8.34
C LEU A 498 -16.23 5.78 -8.17
N ALA A 499 -15.49 6.02 -9.26
CA ALA A 499 -14.20 6.70 -9.21
C ALA A 499 -14.34 8.11 -8.62
N VAL A 500 -15.34 8.88 -9.05
CA VAL A 500 -15.64 10.21 -8.49
C VAL A 500 -15.98 10.13 -7.00
N GLN A 501 -16.82 9.17 -6.60
CA GLN A 501 -17.15 8.95 -5.18
C GLN A 501 -15.90 8.63 -4.34
N MET A 502 -14.94 7.88 -4.88
CA MET A 502 -13.66 7.56 -4.24
C MET A 502 -12.67 8.73 -4.22
N GLY A 503 -12.99 9.85 -4.87
CA GLY A 503 -12.06 10.98 -5.02
C GLY A 503 -10.90 10.68 -5.98
N LEU A 504 -11.11 9.81 -6.97
CA LEU A 504 -10.20 9.60 -8.08
C LEU A 504 -10.59 10.52 -9.23
N ASN A 505 -9.71 11.46 -9.57
CA ASN A 505 -9.86 12.33 -10.73
C ASN A 505 -8.86 11.91 -11.80
N MET A 506 -9.35 11.43 -12.95
CA MET A 506 -8.48 10.97 -14.04
C MET A 506 -7.60 12.07 -14.64
N ARG A 507 -8.03 13.34 -14.56
CA ARG A 507 -7.21 14.47 -15.02
C ARG A 507 -6.00 14.68 -14.11
N ASN A 508 -6.18 14.55 -12.79
CA ASN A 508 -5.08 14.54 -11.83
C ASN A 508 -4.18 13.30 -12.04
N ALA A 509 -4.78 12.13 -12.21
CA ALA A 509 -4.07 10.87 -12.43
C ALA A 509 -3.10 10.93 -13.62
N TRP A 510 -3.57 11.39 -14.79
CA TRP A 510 -2.73 11.57 -15.97
C TRP A 510 -1.70 12.70 -15.80
N ALA A 511 -2.01 13.75 -15.03
CA ALA A 511 -1.04 14.78 -14.71
C ALA A 511 0.12 14.25 -13.83
N VAL A 512 -0.15 13.31 -12.93
CA VAL A 512 0.89 12.60 -12.17
C VAL A 512 1.80 11.79 -13.11
N VAL A 513 1.22 11.02 -14.03
CA VAL A 513 1.99 10.24 -15.03
C VAL A 513 2.87 11.18 -15.87
N ARG A 514 2.32 12.31 -16.33
CA ARG A 514 3.06 13.34 -17.08
C ARG A 514 4.22 13.92 -16.28
N LEU A 515 4.02 14.27 -15.00
CA LEU A 515 5.09 14.78 -14.14
C LEU A 515 6.26 13.79 -14.06
N ILE A 516 5.95 12.50 -13.89
CA ILE A 516 6.97 11.44 -13.80
C ILE A 516 7.70 11.28 -15.14
N CYS A 517 6.98 11.27 -16.27
CA CYS A 517 7.60 11.20 -17.60
C CYS A 517 8.55 12.38 -17.83
N ASN A 518 8.12 13.61 -17.51
CA ASN A 518 8.94 14.80 -17.65
C ASN A 518 10.21 14.74 -16.78
N LEU A 519 10.08 14.20 -15.56
CA LEU A 519 11.23 14.00 -14.67
C LEU A 519 12.22 13.01 -15.28
N VAL A 520 11.75 11.87 -15.78
CA VAL A 520 12.60 10.85 -16.42
C VAL A 520 13.26 11.40 -17.68
N MET A 521 12.52 12.10 -18.54
CA MET A 521 13.07 12.72 -19.76
C MET A 521 14.12 13.80 -19.51
N SER A 522 14.13 14.42 -18.32
CA SER A 522 15.18 15.37 -17.92
C SER A 522 16.52 14.70 -17.57
N LYS A 523 16.57 13.37 -17.52
CA LYS A 523 17.74 12.56 -17.17
C LYS A 523 18.35 11.90 -18.41
N PRO A 524 19.64 11.52 -18.35
CA PRO A 524 20.27 10.74 -19.42
C PRO A 524 19.56 9.39 -19.61
N ASP A 525 19.94 8.64 -20.63
CA ASP A 525 19.46 7.27 -20.80
C ASP A 525 20.03 6.37 -19.71
N GLY A 526 19.26 5.37 -19.30
CA GLY A 526 19.66 4.46 -18.24
C GLY A 526 18.49 3.89 -17.46
N GLN A 527 18.84 3.20 -16.37
CA GLN A 527 17.89 2.58 -15.45
C GLN A 527 17.73 3.42 -14.18
N TYR A 528 16.50 3.46 -13.70
CA TYR A 528 16.09 4.25 -12.55
C TYR A 528 15.12 3.46 -11.68
N ILE A 529 14.99 3.87 -10.43
CA ILE A 529 14.08 3.24 -9.47
C ILE A 529 13.23 4.32 -8.83
N LEU A 530 11.92 4.17 -8.93
CA LEU A 530 10.94 5.01 -8.27
C LEU A 530 10.42 4.30 -7.02
N VAL A 531 10.67 4.85 -5.84
CA VAL A 531 10.32 4.21 -4.55
C VAL A 531 9.43 5.13 -3.72
N LYS A 532 8.28 4.63 -3.26
CA LYS A 532 7.48 5.29 -2.24
C LYS A 532 8.10 5.06 -0.86
N ASP A 533 8.42 6.14 -0.15
CA ASP A 533 8.99 6.08 1.20
C ASP A 533 7.98 5.48 2.20
N PRO A 534 8.31 4.45 2.99
CA PRO A 534 7.35 3.83 3.91
C PRO A 534 6.83 4.79 5.00
N LEU A 535 7.64 5.75 5.44
CA LEU A 535 7.33 6.61 6.59
C LEU A 535 6.89 8.01 6.16
N LYS A 536 7.46 8.54 5.07
CA LYS A 536 7.17 9.88 4.58
C LYS A 536 6.17 9.82 3.42
N PRO A 537 5.25 10.81 3.30
CA PRO A 537 4.32 10.91 2.17
C PRO A 537 5.03 11.52 0.94
N ASN A 538 6.07 10.86 0.45
CA ASN A 538 6.80 11.24 -0.75
C ASN A 538 7.23 10.02 -1.57
N ILE A 539 7.54 10.27 -2.85
CA ILE A 539 8.18 9.33 -3.76
C ILE A 539 9.60 9.80 -3.98
N ARG A 540 10.56 8.88 -3.96
CA ARG A 540 11.97 9.15 -4.23
C ARG A 540 12.36 8.51 -5.56
N PHE A 541 13.10 9.26 -6.36
CA PHE A 541 13.58 8.83 -7.67
C PHE A 541 15.09 8.67 -7.63
N TYR A 542 15.58 7.46 -7.89
CA TYR A 542 16.98 7.07 -7.80
C TYR A 542 17.52 6.64 -9.16
N VAL A 543 18.83 6.81 -9.38
CA VAL A 543 19.56 6.07 -10.42
C VAL A 543 19.69 4.61 -9.97
N ALA A 544 19.37 3.66 -10.85
CA ALA A 544 19.61 2.25 -10.55
C ALA A 544 21.13 2.00 -10.53
N PRO A 545 21.64 1.16 -9.62
CA PRO A 545 23.06 0.80 -9.62
C PRO A 545 23.38 0.08 -10.94
N GLU A 546 24.52 0.41 -11.56
CA GLU A 546 25.06 -0.44 -12.62
C GLU A 546 25.28 -1.84 -12.01
N GLU A 547 24.87 -2.90 -12.73
CA GLU A 547 25.19 -4.26 -12.32
C GLU A 547 26.71 -4.45 -12.45
N ASP A 548 27.45 -4.03 -11.43
CA ASP A 548 28.84 -4.44 -11.28
C ASP A 548 28.84 -5.97 -11.23
N GLU A 549 29.45 -6.61 -12.22
CA GLU A 549 29.83 -8.02 -12.19
C GLU A 549 30.52 -8.28 -10.84
N VAL A 550 29.77 -8.80 -9.87
CA VAL A 550 30.32 -9.16 -8.57
C VAL A 550 31.13 -10.43 -8.80
N ASP A 551 32.38 -10.20 -9.18
CA ASP A 551 33.42 -11.20 -9.30
C ASP A 551 33.62 -11.82 -7.92
N PHE A 552 32.90 -12.91 -7.66
CA PHE A 552 32.98 -13.67 -6.43
C PHE A 552 34.36 -14.34 -6.41
N GLN A 553 35.37 -13.64 -5.90
CA GLN A 553 36.61 -14.31 -5.52
C GLN A 553 36.29 -15.25 -4.35
N PRO A 554 36.43 -16.57 -4.53
CA PRO A 554 36.20 -17.52 -3.46
C PRO A 554 37.27 -17.28 -2.39
N LYS A 555 36.84 -16.96 -1.17
CA LYS A 555 37.76 -16.96 -0.03
C LYS A 555 38.25 -18.39 0.21
N GLU A 556 39.58 -18.55 0.20
CA GLU A 556 40.32 -19.76 0.60
C GLU A 556 40.01 -20.19 2.04
#